data_AF-A0A7X2FTM7-F1
#
_entry.id   AF-A0A7X2FTM7-F1
#
_cell.length_a   1.000
_cell.length_b   1.000
_cell.length_c   1.000
_cell.angle_alpha   90.00
_cell.angle_beta   90.00
_cell.angle_gamma   90.00
#
_symmetry.space_group_name_H-M   'P 1'
#
loop_
_entity.id
_entity.type
_entity.pdbx_description
1 polymer ?
#
loop_
_entity_poly.entity_id
_entity_poly.type
_entity_poly.pdbx_seq_one_letter_code
_entity_poly.pdbx_strand_id
1 'polypeptide(L)'
;MAGGPSAEIKRGSATRDQSHLVQESWGHLLRNFLIVALVAASVWVLVSGVRFSIGYGSHFIFSPFEVEEPAAGHTGQKAAEAEAEDGDMTTAWLILFGVLVGGGLLRGLLIQLPSWRSSEGDGMGTSLEHFHATYDHPEEGHQPRYDQSDFAQAGRRAVMTTLTVGTGGSGGIEAPVVPIGECIGAGWSRLLKVPNPDDLRIFQMAGIAAAVVTLLDAPFTAALFAAEVIYTDRVLYRTLMYSLVAALVAYALNNHFLDFQPLFTTEGHSHAYNLFEYAEIAAVALICSAPAGLGVGWVFRITKTALKPIPSLFRGAVGVGLAGLLALGVWSWLGIEPFHILGVGEETIAMVMGGEGNALLQVWWVLFLLVATKAVATGLTLGSGGSAGALVPAMFMGGLMGGGVYHLLNSLGYASSGDPALYVVAGLASALVAVVQVPLAAIAFVMEVFGATFGPPAIVSCVLTYMIAKRLRLYAEPKKRKAEE
;
A
#
# COMPACT_ATOMS: atom_id res chain seq x y z
N MET A 1 57.70 11.57 -35.13
CA MET A 1 57.50 11.59 -33.66
C MET A 1 56.73 12.87 -33.35
N ALA A 2 55.40 12.86 -33.44
CA ALA A 2 54.44 12.43 -32.41
C ALA A 2 54.21 13.53 -31.35
N GLY A 3 52.98 14.04 -31.29
CA GLY A 3 52.53 15.04 -30.32
C GLY A 3 51.23 15.73 -30.78
N GLY A 4 50.15 14.96 -30.95
CA GLY A 4 48.82 15.51 -31.24
C GLY A 4 48.23 16.23 -30.02
N PRO A 5 47.34 17.22 -30.22
CA PRO A 5 46.67 17.90 -29.11
C PRO A 5 45.74 16.93 -28.39
N SER A 6 45.95 16.82 -27.08
CA SER A 6 45.13 16.07 -26.13
C SER A 6 43.67 16.51 -26.22
N ALA A 7 42.80 15.58 -26.59
CA ALA A 7 41.36 15.71 -26.47
C ALA A 7 41.01 15.82 -24.97
N GLU A 8 40.66 17.03 -24.52
CA GLU A 8 39.93 17.21 -23.28
C GLU A 8 38.58 16.49 -23.42
N ILE A 9 38.50 15.32 -22.79
CA ILE A 9 37.25 14.63 -22.53
C ILE A 9 36.42 15.55 -21.65
N LYS A 10 35.47 16.29 -22.25
CA LYS A 10 34.35 16.90 -21.54
C LYS A 10 33.57 15.79 -20.86
N ARG A 11 33.96 15.45 -19.64
CA ARG A 11 33.10 14.72 -18.71
C ARG A 11 31.86 15.60 -18.49
N GLY A 12 30.73 15.18 -19.04
CA GLY A 12 29.43 15.76 -18.72
C GLY A 12 29.28 15.78 -17.20
N SER A 13 29.17 16.98 -16.64
CA SER A 13 28.89 17.16 -15.23
C SER A 13 27.47 16.66 -14.98
N ALA A 14 27.32 15.43 -14.53
CA ALA A 14 26.20 15.05 -13.69
C ALA A 14 26.10 16.12 -12.59
N THR A 15 24.98 16.85 -12.57
CA THR A 15 24.66 17.86 -11.57
C THR A 15 24.77 17.21 -10.19
N ARG A 16 25.89 17.43 -9.51
CA ARG A 16 26.08 17.01 -8.12
C ARG A 16 25.03 17.74 -7.29
N ASP A 17 24.17 16.97 -6.63
CA ASP A 17 23.23 17.46 -5.63
C ASP A 17 23.95 18.38 -4.63
N GLN A 18 23.67 19.68 -4.70
CA GLN A 18 24.30 20.72 -3.88
C GLN A 18 23.47 21.04 -2.62
N SER A 19 22.48 20.21 -2.27
CA SER A 19 21.62 20.44 -1.10
C SER A 19 22.39 20.58 0.22
N HIS A 20 23.61 20.03 0.30
CA HIS A 20 24.52 20.14 1.44
C HIS A 20 25.33 21.46 1.50
N LEU A 21 25.32 22.27 0.42
CA LEU A 21 26.04 23.54 0.32
C LEU A 21 25.15 24.77 0.60
N VAL A 22 23.83 24.58 0.72
CA VAL A 22 22.88 25.66 1.01
C VAL A 22 22.91 25.95 2.51
N GLN A 23 23.66 26.98 2.93
CA GLN A 23 23.42 27.62 4.22
C GLN A 23 22.04 28.31 4.17
N GLU A 24 21.03 27.65 4.75
CA GLU A 24 19.67 28.22 4.81
C GLU A 24 19.66 29.45 5.72
N SER A 25 19.25 30.60 5.21
CA SER A 25 18.92 31.73 6.08
C SER A 25 17.65 31.41 6.87
N TRP A 26 17.51 31.98 8.08
CA TRP A 26 16.32 31.80 8.91
C TRP A 26 15.00 32.08 8.18
N GLY A 27 14.99 33.06 7.28
CA GLY A 27 13.82 33.37 6.45
C GLY A 27 13.48 32.27 5.44
N HIS A 28 14.49 31.63 4.84
CA HIS A 28 14.27 30.49 3.94
C HIS A 28 13.74 29.27 4.69
N LEU A 29 14.31 28.97 5.87
CA LEU A 29 13.89 27.85 6.70
C LEU A 29 12.44 28.03 7.17
N LEU A 30 12.08 29.22 7.68
CA LEU A 30 10.71 29.52 8.10
C LEU A 30 9.72 29.43 6.93
N ARG A 31 10.08 29.96 5.75
CA ARG A 31 9.25 29.86 4.55
C ARG A 31 9.00 28.40 4.17
N ASN A 32 10.04 27.59 4.10
CA ASN A 32 9.92 26.18 3.72
C ASN A 32 9.09 25.40 4.77
N PHE A 33 9.27 25.69 6.06
CA PHE A 33 8.46 25.10 7.12
C PHE A 33 6.96 25.43 6.97
N LEU A 34 6.61 26.70 6.69
CA LEU A 34 5.22 27.12 6.48
C LEU A 34 4.60 26.46 5.24
N ILE A 35 5.36 26.34 4.14
CA ILE A 35 4.89 25.67 2.92
C ILE A 35 4.70 24.18 3.19
N VAL A 36 5.62 23.53 3.90
CA VAL A 36 5.49 22.11 4.30
C VAL A 36 4.24 21.89 5.15
N ALA A 37 3.97 22.77 6.13
CA ALA A 37 2.75 22.67 6.94
C ALA A 37 1.48 22.84 6.11
N LEU A 38 1.48 23.76 5.13
CA LEU A 38 0.36 23.98 4.21
C LEU A 38 0.13 22.77 3.29
N VAL A 39 1.21 22.19 2.76
CA VAL A 39 1.16 20.94 1.97
C VAL A 39 0.59 19.81 2.82
N ALA A 40 1.12 19.61 4.04
CA ALA A 40 0.67 18.56 4.94
C ALA A 40 -0.81 18.67 5.28
N ALA A 41 -1.30 19.87 5.62
CA ALA A 41 -2.71 20.09 5.90
C ALA A 41 -3.60 19.83 4.68
N SER A 42 -3.18 20.27 3.48
CA SER A 42 -3.92 20.06 2.23
C SER A 42 -4.02 18.57 1.87
N VAL A 43 -2.91 17.83 2.04
CA VAL A 43 -2.86 16.38 1.82
C VAL A 43 -3.74 15.66 2.83
N TRP A 44 -3.64 16.02 4.11
CA TRP A 44 -4.42 15.43 5.19
C TRP A 44 -5.93 15.55 4.91
N VAL A 45 -6.41 16.73 4.51
CA VAL A 45 -7.84 16.93 4.17
C VAL A 45 -8.29 15.99 3.05
N LEU A 46 -7.52 15.91 1.95
CA LEU A 46 -7.91 15.10 0.80
C LEU A 46 -7.84 13.60 1.10
N VAL A 47 -6.74 13.15 1.74
CA VAL A 47 -6.52 11.74 2.06
C VAL A 47 -7.52 11.25 3.12
N SER A 48 -7.80 12.06 4.14
CA SER A 48 -8.83 11.74 5.14
C SER A 48 -10.22 11.63 4.50
N GLY A 49 -10.55 12.53 3.56
CA GLY A 49 -11.80 12.44 2.81
C GLY A 49 -11.93 11.16 1.99
N VAL A 50 -10.83 10.70 1.36
CA VAL A 50 -10.77 9.41 0.65
C VAL A 50 -10.93 8.25 1.63
N ARG A 51 -10.19 8.24 2.75
CA ARG A 51 -10.28 7.21 3.80
C ARG A 51 -11.71 7.09 4.35
N PHE A 52 -12.33 8.22 4.70
CA PHE A 52 -13.71 8.27 5.20
C PHE A 52 -14.73 7.75 4.17
N SER A 53 -14.61 8.19 2.91
CA SER A 53 -15.52 7.77 1.83
C SER A 53 -15.42 6.26 1.57
N ILE A 54 -14.20 5.71 1.60
CA ILE A 54 -13.98 4.27 1.44
C ILE A 54 -14.50 3.51 2.66
N GLY A 55 -14.23 3.97 3.88
CA GLY A 55 -14.75 3.34 5.10
C GLY A 55 -16.28 3.28 5.13
N TYR A 56 -16.95 4.38 4.79
CA TYR A 56 -18.42 4.41 4.68
C TYR A 56 -18.94 3.45 3.60
N GLY A 57 -18.30 3.42 2.43
CA GLY A 57 -18.67 2.51 1.35
C GLY A 57 -18.49 1.04 1.73
N SER A 58 -17.35 0.70 2.34
CA SER A 58 -17.06 -0.65 2.83
C SER A 58 -18.08 -1.08 3.88
N HIS A 59 -18.35 -0.26 4.89
CA HIS A 59 -19.34 -0.57 5.93
C HIS A 59 -20.72 -0.78 5.33
N PHE A 60 -21.16 0.06 4.39
CA PHE A 60 -22.45 -0.09 3.72
C PHE A 60 -22.58 -1.41 2.93
N ILE A 61 -21.50 -1.88 2.31
CA ILE A 61 -21.51 -3.08 1.47
C ILE A 61 -21.32 -4.36 2.29
N PHE A 62 -20.54 -4.30 3.36
CA PHE A 62 -20.14 -5.48 4.13
C PHE A 62 -20.91 -5.70 5.41
N SER A 63 -21.58 -4.68 5.98
CA SER A 63 -22.34 -4.84 7.23
C SER A 63 -23.41 -5.95 7.19
N PRO A 64 -24.09 -6.27 6.07
CA PRO A 64 -25.04 -7.38 6.04
C PRO A 64 -24.40 -8.77 6.17
N PHE A 65 -23.07 -8.86 6.06
CA PHE A 65 -22.32 -10.11 6.15
C PHE A 65 -21.58 -10.26 7.48
N GLU A 66 -21.63 -9.24 8.35
CA GLU A 66 -21.07 -9.34 9.70
C GLU A 66 -22.00 -10.19 10.56
N VAL A 67 -21.44 -11.26 11.14
CA VAL A 67 -22.19 -12.14 12.03
C VAL A 67 -22.28 -11.48 13.41
N GLU A 68 -23.44 -10.97 13.80
CA GLU A 68 -23.72 -10.68 15.21
C GLU A 68 -23.78 -12.00 15.99
N GLU A 69 -23.05 -12.11 17.11
CA GLU A 69 -23.20 -13.25 18.02
C GLU A 69 -24.68 -13.34 18.48
N PRO A 70 -25.36 -14.49 18.29
CA PRO A 70 -26.75 -14.58 18.68
C PRO A 70 -26.87 -14.49 20.20
N ALA A 71 -27.59 -13.48 20.69
CA ALA A 71 -28.00 -13.39 22.08
C ALA A 71 -28.71 -14.70 22.48
N ALA A 72 -28.20 -15.35 23.53
CA ALA A 72 -28.67 -16.65 23.99
C ALA A 72 -30.16 -16.60 24.38
N GLY A 73 -31.03 -17.09 23.51
CA GLY A 73 -32.41 -17.42 23.87
C GLY A 73 -33.39 -17.25 22.71
N HIS A 74 -33.86 -18.36 22.16
CA HIS A 74 -35.27 -18.67 21.82
C HIS A 74 -35.33 -19.74 20.71
N THR A 75 -35.60 -20.98 21.10
CA THR A 75 -35.55 -22.19 20.25
C THR A 75 -36.86 -22.55 19.54
N GLY A 76 -37.73 -21.57 19.24
CA GLY A 76 -39.08 -21.86 18.73
C GLY A 76 -39.41 -21.44 17.29
N GLN A 77 -38.59 -20.59 16.65
CA GLN A 77 -39.02 -19.80 15.48
C GLN A 77 -38.12 -20.02 14.24
N LYS A 78 -37.39 -21.14 14.20
CA LYS A 78 -36.28 -21.43 13.29
C LYS A 78 -36.60 -21.61 11.80
N ALA A 79 -37.85 -21.87 11.40
CA ALA A 79 -38.17 -22.14 9.99
C ALA A 79 -38.58 -20.88 9.21
N ALA A 80 -39.35 -19.98 9.83
CA ALA A 80 -39.70 -18.69 9.25
C ALA A 80 -38.53 -17.69 9.35
N GLU A 81 -37.71 -17.80 10.40
CA GLU A 81 -36.46 -17.04 10.53
C GLU A 81 -35.44 -17.47 9.45
N ALA A 82 -35.28 -18.77 9.19
CA ALA A 82 -34.36 -19.24 8.14
C ALA A 82 -34.77 -18.81 6.72
N GLU A 83 -36.07 -18.78 6.38
CA GLU A 83 -36.53 -18.26 5.08
C GLU A 83 -36.39 -16.72 4.97
N ALA A 84 -36.54 -16.00 6.07
CA ALA A 84 -36.32 -14.56 6.12
C ALA A 84 -34.82 -14.20 6.03
N GLU A 85 -33.96 -15.00 6.68
CA GLU A 85 -32.50 -14.86 6.70
C GLU A 85 -31.89 -15.16 5.32
N ASP A 86 -32.42 -16.15 4.59
CA ASP A 86 -32.00 -16.48 3.21
C ASP A 86 -32.44 -15.39 2.19
N GLY A 87 -33.63 -14.81 2.39
CA GLY A 87 -34.12 -13.66 1.61
C GLY A 87 -33.29 -12.38 1.83
N ASP A 88 -32.78 -12.18 3.04
CA ASP A 88 -31.93 -11.03 3.36
C ASP A 88 -30.52 -11.20 2.79
N MET A 89 -29.96 -12.41 2.89
CA MET A 89 -28.64 -12.74 2.33
C MET A 89 -28.59 -12.62 0.80
N THR A 90 -29.64 -13.07 0.09
CA THR A 90 -29.71 -12.89 -1.38
C THR A 90 -29.75 -11.41 -1.76
N THR A 91 -30.47 -10.59 -0.99
CA THR A 91 -30.52 -9.13 -1.18
C THR A 91 -29.15 -8.49 -0.93
N ALA A 92 -28.44 -8.88 0.12
CA ALA A 92 -27.08 -8.42 0.41
C ALA A 92 -26.11 -8.69 -0.74
N TRP A 93 -26.11 -9.91 -1.29
CA TRP A 93 -25.29 -10.25 -2.45
C TRP A 93 -25.66 -9.45 -3.71
N LEU A 94 -26.95 -9.22 -3.97
CA LEU A 94 -27.40 -8.38 -5.09
C LEU A 94 -26.90 -6.93 -4.95
N ILE A 95 -26.95 -6.37 -3.74
CA ILE A 95 -26.42 -5.03 -3.45
C ILE A 95 -24.91 -5.00 -3.68
N LEU A 96 -24.16 -5.95 -3.10
CA LEU A 96 -22.70 -6.04 -3.24
C LEU A 96 -22.30 -6.13 -4.72
N PHE A 97 -22.94 -7.01 -5.50
CA PHE A 97 -22.67 -7.13 -6.93
C PHE A 97 -23.05 -5.87 -7.72
N GLY A 98 -24.21 -5.29 -7.42
CA GLY A 98 -24.69 -4.07 -8.05
C GLY A 98 -23.71 -2.90 -7.85
N VAL A 99 -23.20 -2.73 -6.63
CA VAL A 99 -22.24 -1.67 -6.28
C VAL A 99 -20.87 -1.93 -6.93
N LEU A 100 -20.35 -3.16 -6.88
CA LEU A 100 -19.08 -3.52 -7.54
C LEU A 100 -19.15 -3.25 -9.05
N VAL A 101 -20.14 -3.82 -9.73
CA VAL A 101 -20.29 -3.71 -11.19
C VAL A 101 -20.57 -2.26 -11.59
N GLY A 102 -21.43 -1.55 -10.87
CA GLY A 102 -21.72 -0.13 -11.08
C GLY A 102 -20.46 0.74 -10.93
N GLY A 103 -19.69 0.54 -9.86
CA GLY A 103 -18.40 1.19 -9.64
C GLY A 103 -17.38 0.88 -10.75
N GLY A 104 -17.33 -0.37 -11.21
CA GLY A 104 -16.52 -0.80 -12.34
C GLY A 104 -16.88 -0.13 -13.67
N LEU A 105 -18.18 0.01 -13.97
CA LEU A 105 -18.66 0.69 -15.17
C LEU A 105 -18.38 2.20 -15.12
N LEU A 106 -18.62 2.83 -13.97
CA LEU A 106 -18.39 4.27 -13.81
C LEU A 106 -16.90 4.61 -13.97
N ARG A 107 -16.00 3.80 -13.40
CA ARG A 107 -14.55 3.92 -13.67
C ARG A 107 -14.21 3.71 -15.14
N GLY A 108 -14.81 2.71 -15.77
CA GLY A 108 -14.65 2.44 -17.21
C GLY A 108 -15.08 3.61 -18.10
N LEU A 109 -16.14 4.34 -17.70
CA LEU A 109 -16.59 5.58 -18.35
C LEU A 109 -15.58 6.72 -18.16
N LEU A 110 -15.11 6.95 -16.92
CA LEU A 110 -14.14 8.00 -16.60
C LEU A 110 -12.84 7.80 -17.38
N ILE A 111 -12.34 6.57 -17.47
CA ILE A 111 -11.10 6.21 -18.19
C ILE A 111 -11.16 6.53 -19.70
N GLN A 112 -12.36 6.63 -20.29
CA GLN A 112 -12.47 7.07 -21.69
C GLN A 112 -12.02 8.52 -21.89
N LEU A 113 -12.05 9.33 -20.83
CA LEU A 113 -11.57 10.69 -20.85
C LEU A 113 -10.03 10.68 -20.68
N PRO A 114 -9.25 11.27 -21.62
CA PRO A 114 -7.79 11.24 -21.56
C PRO A 114 -7.19 11.75 -20.25
N SER A 115 -7.88 12.69 -19.60
CA SER A 115 -7.48 13.32 -18.35
C SER A 115 -7.54 12.40 -17.12
N TRP A 116 -8.28 11.29 -17.21
CA TRP A 116 -8.47 10.31 -16.12
C TRP A 116 -7.65 9.04 -16.32
N ARG A 117 -7.15 8.78 -17.53
CA ARG A 117 -6.35 7.58 -17.83
C ARG A 117 -5.06 7.49 -17.01
N SER A 118 -4.48 8.64 -16.62
CA SER A 118 -3.33 8.68 -15.71
C SER A 118 -3.64 8.21 -14.28
N SER A 119 -4.92 8.02 -13.95
CA SER A 119 -5.40 7.57 -12.64
C SER A 119 -5.68 6.06 -12.58
N GLU A 120 -5.25 5.28 -13.58
CA GLU A 120 -5.29 3.80 -13.52
C GLU A 120 -4.10 3.23 -12.72
N GLY A 121 -4.27 2.09 -12.03
CA GLY A 121 -3.21 1.37 -11.32
C GLY A 121 -2.90 1.92 -9.92
N ASP A 122 -1.64 1.83 -9.49
CA ASP A 122 -1.20 2.37 -8.19
C ASP A 122 -0.68 3.82 -8.28
N GLY A 123 -0.07 4.19 -9.41
CA GLY A 123 0.47 5.52 -9.69
C GLY A 123 1.84 5.82 -9.06
N MET A 124 2.38 4.91 -8.23
CA MET A 124 3.65 5.13 -7.52
C MET A 124 4.83 5.26 -8.50
N GLY A 125 4.91 4.38 -9.49
CA GLY A 125 5.98 4.42 -10.50
C GLY A 125 5.96 5.72 -11.32
N THR A 126 4.77 6.24 -11.61
CA THR A 126 4.61 7.49 -12.37
C THR A 126 5.07 8.71 -11.56
N SER A 127 4.78 8.76 -10.25
CA SER A 127 5.31 9.82 -9.39
C SER A 127 6.81 9.72 -9.19
N LEU A 128 7.37 8.50 -9.15
CA LEU A 128 8.81 8.29 -9.10
C LEU A 128 9.48 8.77 -10.39
N GLU A 129 8.91 8.43 -11.56
CA GLU A 129 9.33 8.96 -12.87
C GLU A 129 9.27 10.48 -12.91
N HIS A 130 8.18 11.11 -12.44
CA HIS A 130 8.07 12.57 -12.37
C HIS A 130 9.15 13.19 -11.46
N PHE A 131 9.45 12.54 -10.34
CA PHE A 131 10.49 12.99 -9.42
C PHE A 131 11.88 12.92 -10.06
N HIS A 132 12.22 11.80 -10.72
CA HIS A 132 13.53 11.62 -11.38
C HIS A 132 13.67 12.42 -12.68
N ALA A 133 12.62 12.51 -13.50
CA ALA A 133 12.63 13.26 -14.76
C ALA A 133 12.92 14.75 -14.55
N THR A 134 12.55 15.29 -13.38
CA THR A 134 12.88 16.68 -12.99
C THR A 134 14.39 16.90 -12.86
N TYR A 135 15.22 15.84 -12.81
CA TYR A 135 16.63 15.96 -12.45
C TYR A 135 17.61 15.18 -13.33
N ASP A 136 17.30 13.94 -13.72
CA ASP A 136 18.25 13.09 -14.44
C ASP A 136 18.31 13.43 -15.94
N HIS A 137 17.22 13.98 -16.49
CA HIS A 137 17.10 14.29 -17.93
C HIS A 137 16.49 15.67 -18.21
N PRO A 138 17.11 16.78 -17.75
CA PRO A 138 16.59 18.13 -17.99
C PRO A 138 16.53 18.52 -19.48
N GLU A 139 17.26 17.81 -20.35
CA GLU A 139 17.36 18.10 -21.79
C GLU A 139 16.44 17.23 -22.69
N GLU A 140 15.76 16.20 -22.15
CA GLU A 140 15.01 15.21 -22.96
C GLU A 140 13.53 15.56 -23.21
N GLY A 141 13.15 16.83 -23.13
CA GLY A 141 11.78 17.26 -23.45
C GLY A 141 10.69 16.71 -22.52
N HIS A 142 11.08 16.13 -21.38
CA HIS A 142 10.15 15.89 -20.27
C HIS A 142 9.71 17.25 -19.74
N GLN A 143 8.40 17.51 -19.76
CA GLN A 143 7.86 18.77 -19.23
C GLN A 143 8.35 18.93 -17.78
N PRO A 144 8.92 20.08 -17.40
CA PRO A 144 9.20 20.38 -16.00
C PRO A 144 7.95 20.07 -15.19
N ARG A 145 8.06 19.34 -14.07
CA ARG A 145 6.90 18.99 -13.25
C ARG A 145 5.99 20.20 -12.95
N TYR A 146 6.59 21.39 -12.87
CA TYR A 146 5.93 22.70 -12.79
C TYR A 146 4.83 22.99 -13.84
N ASP A 147 4.87 22.36 -15.01
CA ASP A 147 3.91 22.64 -16.09
C ASP A 147 2.65 21.77 -16.02
N GLN A 148 2.66 20.69 -15.23
CA GLN A 148 1.54 19.77 -15.13
C GLN A 148 0.42 20.25 -14.18
N SER A 149 -0.80 19.76 -14.40
CA SER A 149 -1.99 20.12 -13.59
C SER A 149 -2.05 19.32 -12.28
N ASP A 150 -1.19 19.67 -11.32
CA ASP A 150 -0.92 18.79 -10.17
C ASP A 150 -2.14 18.58 -9.25
N PHE A 151 -2.84 19.65 -8.84
CA PHE A 151 -4.04 19.52 -7.99
C PHE A 151 -5.17 18.72 -8.65
N ALA A 152 -5.36 18.89 -9.97
CA ALA A 152 -6.40 18.17 -10.70
C ALA A 152 -6.08 16.68 -10.82
N GLN A 153 -4.80 16.32 -10.96
CA GLN A 153 -4.36 14.92 -10.95
C GLN A 153 -4.58 14.27 -9.58
N ALA A 154 -4.25 14.97 -8.49
CA ALA A 154 -4.55 14.51 -7.13
C ALA A 154 -6.05 14.24 -6.93
N GLY A 155 -6.91 15.19 -7.33
CA GLY A 155 -8.36 15.04 -7.21
C GLY A 155 -8.93 13.89 -8.04
N ARG A 156 -8.49 13.71 -9.30
CA ARG A 156 -8.94 12.58 -10.14
C ARG A 156 -8.51 11.24 -9.56
N ARG A 157 -7.29 11.15 -9.02
CA ARG A 157 -6.78 9.95 -8.35
C ARG A 157 -7.63 9.62 -7.13
N ALA A 158 -7.91 10.61 -6.28
CA ALA A 158 -8.75 10.45 -5.09
C ALA A 158 -10.14 9.89 -5.43
N VAL A 159 -10.79 10.44 -6.47
CA VAL A 159 -12.08 9.94 -6.96
C VAL A 159 -11.98 8.51 -7.49
N MET A 160 -10.99 8.22 -8.34
CA MET A 160 -10.81 6.87 -8.90
C MET A 160 -10.51 5.81 -7.84
N THR A 161 -9.74 6.15 -6.81
CA THR A 161 -9.45 5.25 -5.69
C THR A 161 -10.67 5.02 -4.82
N THR A 162 -11.43 6.08 -4.52
CA THR A 162 -12.71 5.98 -3.80
C THR A 162 -13.69 5.07 -4.54
N LEU A 163 -13.82 5.23 -5.87
CA LEU A 163 -14.67 4.37 -6.70
C LEU A 163 -14.15 2.94 -6.88
N THR A 164 -12.87 2.68 -6.60
CA THR A 164 -12.29 1.35 -6.74
C THR A 164 -12.45 0.56 -5.46
N VAL A 165 -11.96 1.12 -4.36
CA VAL A 165 -11.93 0.43 -3.05
C VAL A 165 -13.24 0.65 -2.29
N GLY A 166 -13.81 1.85 -2.33
CA GLY A 166 -15.06 2.18 -1.64
C GLY A 166 -16.30 1.48 -2.20
N THR A 167 -16.22 0.91 -3.42
CA THR A 167 -17.27 0.03 -3.96
C THR A 167 -17.01 -1.45 -3.66
N GLY A 168 -16.03 -1.77 -2.80
CA GLY A 168 -15.68 -3.13 -2.40
C GLY A 168 -14.57 -3.79 -3.24
N GLY A 169 -13.91 -3.09 -4.17
CA GLY A 169 -12.80 -3.67 -4.92
C GLY A 169 -11.62 -4.01 -4.00
N SER A 170 -10.94 -5.14 -4.26
CA SER A 170 -9.81 -5.57 -3.43
C SER A 170 -8.56 -4.73 -3.75
N GLY A 171 -8.01 -4.07 -2.75
CA GLY A 171 -6.80 -3.26 -2.90
C GLY A 171 -6.60 -2.27 -1.75
N GLY A 172 -5.36 -1.79 -1.60
CA GLY A 172 -4.98 -0.78 -0.60
C GLY A 172 -5.12 0.65 -1.12
N ILE A 173 -5.17 1.63 -0.20
CA ILE A 173 -5.29 3.07 -0.52
C ILE A 173 -3.89 3.71 -0.54
N GLU A 174 -2.89 3.05 0.04
CA GLU A 174 -1.59 3.58 0.44
C GLU A 174 -0.73 3.93 -0.77
N ALA A 175 -0.78 3.11 -1.83
CA ALA A 175 -0.02 3.41 -3.04
C ALA A 175 -0.61 4.59 -3.83
N PRO A 176 -1.94 4.68 -4.06
CA PRO A 176 -2.55 5.86 -4.68
C PRO A 176 -2.42 7.17 -3.90
N VAL A 177 -2.20 7.16 -2.58
CA VAL A 177 -2.00 8.43 -1.85
C VAL A 177 -0.60 9.01 -2.03
N VAL A 178 0.39 8.21 -2.43
CA VAL A 178 1.73 8.70 -2.80
C VAL A 178 1.66 9.73 -3.94
N PRO A 179 1.08 9.42 -5.13
CA PRO A 179 0.94 10.41 -6.19
C PRO A 179 0.00 11.56 -5.81
N ILE A 180 -1.00 11.34 -4.96
CA ILE A 180 -1.85 12.43 -4.43
C ILE A 180 -1.00 13.43 -3.63
N GLY A 181 -0.19 12.93 -2.69
CA GLY A 181 0.71 13.75 -1.88
C GLY A 181 1.76 14.48 -2.71
N GLU A 182 2.41 13.76 -3.62
CA GLU A 182 3.40 14.31 -4.55
C GLU A 182 2.80 15.43 -5.42
N CYS A 183 1.62 15.21 -6.00
CA CYS A 183 0.89 16.21 -6.78
C CYS A 183 0.52 17.46 -5.95
N ILE A 184 0.08 17.30 -4.71
CA ILE A 184 -0.25 18.46 -3.86
C ILE A 184 1.01 19.27 -3.54
N GLY A 185 2.12 18.59 -3.24
CA GLY A 185 3.43 19.24 -3.04
C GLY A 185 3.89 20.02 -4.28
N ALA A 186 3.80 19.42 -5.46
CA ALA A 186 4.12 20.08 -6.73
C ALA A 186 3.17 21.27 -7.03
N GLY A 187 1.87 21.10 -6.78
CA GLY A 187 0.86 22.14 -7.02
C GLY A 187 1.08 23.39 -6.18
N TRP A 188 1.39 23.23 -4.89
CA TRP A 188 1.74 24.37 -4.03
C TRP A 188 3.05 25.02 -4.45
N SER A 189 4.03 24.22 -4.87
CA SER A 189 5.31 24.74 -5.39
C SER A 189 5.11 25.61 -6.62
N ARG A 190 4.24 25.18 -7.54
CA ARG A 190 3.85 25.94 -8.72
C ARG A 190 3.09 27.21 -8.36
N LEU A 191 2.09 27.11 -7.49
CA LEU A 191 1.25 28.25 -7.10
C LEU A 191 2.04 29.35 -6.39
N LEU A 192 2.97 28.96 -5.52
CA LEU A 192 3.85 29.86 -4.77
C LEU A 192 5.11 30.26 -5.57
N LYS A 193 5.25 29.78 -6.81
CA LYS A 193 6.38 30.07 -7.71
C LYS A 193 7.73 29.79 -7.06
N VAL A 194 7.86 28.61 -6.45
CA VAL A 194 9.10 28.14 -5.83
C VAL A 194 10.19 28.07 -6.90
N PRO A 195 11.33 28.76 -6.72
CA PRO A 195 12.32 28.93 -7.79
C PRO A 195 13.31 27.76 -7.91
N ASN A 196 13.51 26.97 -6.84
CA ASN A 196 14.55 25.95 -6.78
C ASN A 196 13.96 24.53 -6.88
N PRO A 197 14.43 23.68 -7.82
CA PRO A 197 14.11 22.26 -7.86
C PRO A 197 14.34 21.49 -6.54
N ASP A 198 15.33 21.88 -5.73
CA ASP A 198 15.57 21.23 -4.43
C ASP A 198 14.45 21.50 -3.42
N ASP A 199 13.88 22.71 -3.43
CA ASP A 199 12.74 23.04 -2.58
C ASP A 199 11.46 22.33 -3.08
N LEU A 200 11.28 22.19 -4.39
CA LEU A 200 10.20 21.39 -4.96
C LEU A 200 10.25 19.93 -4.47
N ARG A 201 11.44 19.32 -4.42
CA ARG A 201 11.62 17.95 -3.89
C ARG A 201 11.20 17.85 -2.43
N ILE A 202 11.59 18.85 -1.63
CA ILE A 202 11.17 18.93 -0.23
C ILE A 202 9.64 18.88 -0.14
N PHE A 203 8.93 19.67 -0.94
CA PHE A 203 7.48 19.75 -0.89
C PHE A 203 6.77 18.50 -1.45
N GLN A 204 7.30 17.88 -2.50
CA GLN A 204 6.80 16.61 -3.02
C GLN A 204 6.97 15.47 -1.99
N MET A 205 8.15 15.33 -1.39
CA MET A 205 8.38 14.32 -0.35
C MET A 205 7.56 14.58 0.90
N ALA A 206 7.45 15.85 1.32
CA ALA A 206 6.61 16.25 2.44
C ALA A 206 5.14 15.87 2.20
N GLY A 207 4.65 16.05 0.97
CA GLY A 207 3.31 15.63 0.57
C GLY A 207 3.13 14.11 0.65
N ILE A 208 4.10 13.32 0.19
CA ILE A 208 4.07 11.85 0.30
C ILE A 208 4.08 11.41 1.78
N ALA A 209 4.97 11.98 2.59
CA ALA A 209 5.04 11.66 4.02
C ALA A 209 3.74 12.01 4.75
N ALA A 210 3.15 13.18 4.47
CA ALA A 210 1.85 13.58 5.00
C ALA A 210 0.72 12.64 4.56
N ALA A 211 0.76 12.16 3.32
CA ALA A 211 -0.24 11.23 2.79
C ALA A 211 -0.18 9.87 3.50
N VAL A 212 1.03 9.32 3.67
CA VAL A 212 1.25 8.01 4.28
C VAL A 212 0.92 8.04 5.78
N VAL A 213 1.32 9.08 6.52
CA VAL A 213 1.00 9.16 7.95
C VAL A 213 -0.50 9.31 8.22
N THR A 214 -1.25 9.96 7.31
CA THR A 214 -2.72 10.09 7.46
C THR A 214 -3.43 8.73 7.45
N LEU A 215 -2.81 7.72 6.82
CA LEU A 215 -3.33 6.34 6.78
C LEU A 215 -2.76 5.46 7.89
N LEU A 216 -1.44 5.53 8.13
CA LEU A 216 -0.74 4.59 9.01
C LEU A 216 -0.61 5.07 10.45
N ASP A 217 -0.86 6.34 10.73
CA ASP A 217 -0.66 6.97 12.05
C ASP A 217 0.77 6.76 12.62
N ALA A 218 1.74 6.63 11.72
CA ALA A 218 3.15 6.32 12.00
C ALA A 218 4.08 7.38 11.36
N PRO A 219 4.31 8.54 12.01
CA PRO A 219 5.03 9.67 11.42
C PRO A 219 6.49 9.38 11.06
N PHE A 220 7.21 8.61 11.87
CA PHE A 220 8.61 8.30 11.58
C PHE A 220 8.72 7.37 10.37
N THR A 221 7.86 6.35 10.34
CA THR A 221 7.69 5.43 9.22
C THR A 221 7.36 6.15 7.92
N ALA A 222 6.39 7.07 7.94
CA ALA A 222 5.97 7.80 6.76
C ALA A 222 7.08 8.66 6.15
N ALA A 223 7.89 9.31 7.00
CA ALA A 223 9.03 10.11 6.54
C ALA A 223 10.14 9.24 5.93
N LEU A 224 10.47 8.10 6.57
CA LEU A 224 11.42 7.14 6.04
C LEU A 224 10.93 6.50 4.74
N PHE A 225 9.66 6.14 4.67
CA PHE A 225 9.03 5.61 3.46
C PHE A 225 9.15 6.60 2.30
N ALA A 226 8.80 7.87 2.51
CA ALA A 226 8.93 8.89 1.48
C ALA A 226 10.38 9.03 0.98
N ALA A 227 11.36 8.97 1.89
CA ALA A 227 12.77 9.04 1.54
C ALA A 227 13.25 7.80 0.79
N GLU A 228 12.91 6.60 1.26
CA GLU A 228 13.41 5.32 0.73
C GLU A 228 12.76 4.96 -0.62
N VAL A 229 11.46 5.23 -0.80
CA VAL A 229 10.77 5.03 -2.09
C VAL A 229 11.34 5.96 -3.18
N ILE A 230 11.64 7.20 -2.83
CA ILE A 230 12.11 8.20 -3.79
C ILE A 230 13.57 8.03 -4.15
N TYR A 231 14.43 7.91 -3.13
CA TYR A 231 15.86 7.95 -3.35
C TYR A 231 16.50 6.57 -3.46
N THR A 232 15.77 5.49 -3.18
CA THR A 232 16.18 4.07 -3.30
C THR A 232 17.53 3.71 -2.64
N ASP A 233 18.67 4.19 -3.17
CA ASP A 233 20.03 3.92 -2.69
C ASP A 233 20.59 4.98 -1.73
N ARG A 234 19.89 6.11 -1.53
CA ARG A 234 20.36 7.22 -0.67
C ARG A 234 19.26 7.76 0.22
N VAL A 235 19.63 8.36 1.35
CA VAL A 235 18.72 9.16 2.18
C VAL A 235 19.31 10.54 2.33
N LEU A 236 18.63 11.55 1.78
CA LEU A 236 19.05 12.94 1.95
C LEU A 236 18.51 13.48 3.27
N TYR A 237 19.42 13.79 4.19
CA TYR A 237 19.06 14.22 5.54
C TYR A 237 18.18 15.47 5.55
N ARG A 238 18.47 16.47 4.70
CA ARG A 238 17.70 17.72 4.61
C ARG A 238 16.24 17.46 4.24
N THR A 239 15.98 16.66 3.20
CA THR A 239 14.61 16.38 2.75
C THR A 239 13.87 15.47 3.73
N LEU A 240 14.56 14.52 4.37
CA LEU A 240 14.01 13.70 5.46
C LEU A 240 13.51 14.56 6.65
N MET A 241 14.25 15.58 7.06
CA MET A 241 13.83 16.47 8.16
C MET A 241 12.53 17.20 7.86
N TYR A 242 12.37 17.71 6.63
CA TYR A 242 11.12 18.35 6.22
C TYR A 242 9.96 17.35 6.06
N SER A 243 10.23 16.12 5.60
CA SER A 243 9.24 15.05 5.60
C SER A 243 8.76 14.68 7.00
N LEU A 244 9.65 14.66 7.99
CA LEU A 244 9.28 14.45 9.41
C LEU A 244 8.37 15.56 9.92
N VAL A 245 8.66 16.83 9.59
CA VAL A 245 7.78 17.96 9.92
C VAL A 245 6.40 17.78 9.30
N ALA A 246 6.34 17.45 8.01
CA ALA A 246 5.09 17.22 7.31
C ALA A 246 4.27 16.09 7.95
N ALA A 247 4.94 14.99 8.28
CA ALA A 247 4.33 13.84 8.93
C ALA A 247 3.81 14.19 10.32
N LEU A 248 4.56 14.95 11.13
CA LEU A 248 4.10 15.41 12.45
C LEU A 248 2.90 16.35 12.37
N VAL A 249 2.84 17.24 11.37
CA VAL A 249 1.68 18.12 11.16
C VAL A 249 0.44 17.30 10.82
N ALA A 250 0.53 16.37 9.85
CA ALA A 250 -0.60 15.52 9.48
C ALA A 250 -1.01 14.56 10.60
N TYR A 251 -0.05 14.00 11.35
CA TYR A 251 -0.31 13.19 12.54
C TYR A 251 -1.04 13.98 13.64
N ALA A 252 -0.62 15.21 13.91
CA ALA A 252 -1.30 16.08 14.88
C ALA A 252 -2.73 16.40 14.45
N LEU A 253 -2.98 16.57 13.14
CA LEU A 253 -4.32 16.76 12.61
C LEU A 253 -5.18 15.49 12.74
N ASN A 254 -4.63 14.31 12.46
CA ASN A 254 -5.32 13.04 12.69
C ASN A 254 -5.76 12.91 14.14
N ASN A 255 -4.83 13.06 15.08
CA ASN A 255 -5.12 12.93 16.51
C ASN A 255 -6.12 13.97 17.01
N HIS A 256 -6.14 15.17 16.43
CA HIS A 256 -7.05 16.23 16.86
C HIS A 256 -8.48 16.06 16.32
N PHE A 257 -8.64 15.56 15.10
CA PHE A 257 -9.94 15.53 14.41
C PHE A 257 -10.54 14.13 14.22
N LEU A 258 -9.72 13.08 14.17
CA LEU A 258 -10.15 11.70 13.90
C LEU A 258 -9.92 10.76 15.09
N ASP A 259 -9.39 11.28 16.19
CA ASP A 259 -8.85 10.53 17.33
C ASP A 259 -7.73 9.55 16.95
N PHE A 260 -6.84 9.27 17.90
CA PHE A 260 -5.78 8.29 17.65
C PHE A 260 -6.36 6.87 17.71
N GLN A 261 -6.31 6.16 16.59
CA GLN A 261 -6.61 4.74 16.51
C GLN A 261 -5.44 4.04 15.79
N PRO A 262 -4.63 3.23 16.48
CA PRO A 262 -3.52 2.54 15.84
C PRO A 262 -4.06 1.57 14.79
N LEU A 263 -3.34 1.44 13.67
CA LEU A 263 -3.73 0.56 12.57
C LEU A 263 -3.85 -0.91 12.99
N PHE A 264 -2.98 -1.33 13.90
CA PHE A 264 -3.00 -2.64 14.53
C PHE A 264 -2.77 -2.50 16.03
N THR A 265 -3.53 -3.26 16.83
CA THR A 265 -3.31 -3.40 18.27
C THR A 265 -2.80 -4.80 18.56
N THR A 266 -1.71 -4.90 19.32
CA THR A 266 -1.18 -6.18 19.78
C THR A 266 -0.67 -6.03 21.21
N GLU A 267 -0.74 -7.09 22.00
CA GLU A 267 -0.07 -7.12 23.28
C GLU A 267 1.45 -7.18 23.08
N GLY A 268 2.20 -6.54 23.96
CA GLY A 268 3.66 -6.53 23.86
C GLY A 268 4.25 -7.92 24.05
N HIS A 269 4.96 -8.43 23.04
CA HIS A 269 5.74 -9.66 23.16
C HIS A 269 6.94 -9.49 24.12
N SER A 270 7.40 -10.58 24.74
CA SER A 270 8.61 -10.57 25.58
C SER A 270 9.87 -10.18 24.78
N HIS A 271 10.83 -9.48 25.40
CA HIS A 271 12.12 -9.21 24.76
C HIS A 271 13.05 -10.44 24.66
N ALA A 272 12.70 -11.55 25.32
CA ALA A 272 13.53 -12.75 25.38
C ALA A 272 13.21 -13.71 24.24
N TYR A 273 13.91 -13.54 23.12
CA TYR A 273 13.80 -14.43 21.95
C TYR A 273 14.76 -15.62 22.02
N ASN A 274 14.27 -16.80 21.63
CA ASN A 274 15.06 -18.00 21.46
C ASN A 274 15.63 -18.11 20.04
N LEU A 275 16.74 -18.83 19.87
CA LEU A 275 17.35 -19.04 18.55
C LEU A 275 16.39 -19.75 17.57
N PHE A 276 15.55 -20.64 18.07
CA PHE A 276 14.54 -21.33 17.29
C PHE A 276 13.47 -20.37 16.73
N GLU A 277 13.01 -19.40 17.53
CA GLU A 277 12.05 -18.40 17.07
C GLU A 277 12.62 -17.55 15.94
N TYR A 278 13.88 -17.11 16.05
CA TYR A 278 14.55 -16.40 14.96
C TYR A 278 14.69 -17.27 13.69
N ALA A 279 14.96 -18.56 13.85
CA ALA A 279 15.07 -19.48 12.71
C ALA A 279 13.71 -19.69 12.02
N GLU A 280 12.63 -19.82 12.79
CA GLU A 280 11.27 -19.94 12.28
C GLU A 280 10.81 -18.66 11.59
N ILE A 281 11.05 -17.49 12.20
CA ILE A 281 10.78 -16.19 11.59
C ILE A 281 11.52 -16.02 10.26
N ALA A 282 12.82 -16.38 10.24
CA ALA A 282 13.60 -16.35 9.01
C ALA A 282 13.02 -17.31 7.96
N ALA A 283 12.60 -18.52 8.35
CA ALA A 283 11.96 -19.47 7.44
C ALA A 283 10.63 -18.96 6.88
N VAL A 284 9.78 -18.37 7.73
CA VAL A 284 8.48 -17.76 7.34
C VAL A 284 8.70 -16.63 6.34
N ALA A 285 9.65 -15.74 6.61
CA ALA A 285 9.98 -14.64 5.72
C ALA A 285 10.46 -15.17 4.36
N LEU A 286 11.38 -16.14 4.36
CA LEU A 286 12.06 -16.62 3.16
C LEU A 286 11.22 -17.56 2.28
N ILE A 287 10.50 -18.49 2.90
CA ILE A 287 9.86 -19.61 2.21
C ILE A 287 8.40 -19.30 1.87
N CYS A 288 7.74 -18.46 2.69
CA CYS A 288 6.30 -18.24 2.61
C CYS A 288 5.98 -16.80 2.21
N SER A 289 6.40 -15.84 3.02
CA SER A 289 5.90 -14.46 2.94
C SER A 289 6.54 -13.66 1.81
N ALA A 290 7.85 -13.76 1.61
CA ALA A 290 8.51 -13.12 0.47
C ALA A 290 8.02 -13.68 -0.88
N PRO A 291 7.91 -15.01 -1.09
CA PRO A 291 7.32 -15.56 -2.30
C PRO A 291 5.86 -15.13 -2.51
N ALA A 292 5.05 -15.06 -1.46
CA ALA A 292 3.66 -14.57 -1.56
C ALA A 292 3.62 -13.11 -2.03
N GLY A 293 4.43 -12.23 -1.43
CA GLY A 293 4.56 -10.83 -1.86
C GLY A 293 5.05 -10.69 -3.31
N LEU A 294 6.06 -11.47 -3.72
CA LEU A 294 6.53 -11.48 -5.12
C LEU A 294 5.48 -12.05 -6.09
N GLY A 295 4.68 -13.01 -5.64
CA GLY A 295 3.60 -13.65 -6.38
C GLY A 295 2.51 -12.68 -6.81
N VAL A 296 2.29 -11.60 -6.06
CA VAL A 296 1.31 -10.53 -6.39
C VAL A 296 1.57 -9.96 -7.78
N GLY A 297 2.84 -9.66 -8.08
CA GLY A 297 3.24 -9.12 -9.39
C GLY A 297 3.07 -10.13 -10.54
N TRP A 298 3.07 -11.43 -10.24
CA TRP A 298 2.78 -12.48 -11.21
C TRP A 298 1.28 -12.60 -11.47
N VAL A 299 0.47 -12.65 -10.41
CA VAL A 299 -1.01 -12.71 -10.51
C VAL A 299 -1.54 -11.48 -11.25
N PHE A 300 -1.04 -10.28 -10.94
CA PHE A 300 -1.39 -9.05 -11.65
C PHE A 300 -1.11 -9.13 -13.16
N ARG A 301 0.02 -9.72 -13.57
CA ARG A 301 0.36 -9.88 -14.99
C ARG A 301 -0.60 -10.84 -15.69
N ILE A 302 -0.97 -11.93 -15.03
CA ILE A 302 -1.94 -12.90 -15.55
C ILE A 302 -3.31 -12.25 -15.72
N THR A 303 -3.84 -11.63 -14.66
CA THR A 303 -5.18 -11.01 -14.68
C THR A 303 -5.26 -9.86 -15.68
N LYS A 304 -4.24 -9.00 -15.76
CA LYS A 304 -4.16 -7.93 -16.75
C LYS A 304 -4.16 -8.47 -18.18
N THR A 305 -3.45 -9.56 -18.43
CA THR A 305 -3.42 -10.21 -19.76
C THR A 305 -4.77 -10.85 -20.09
N ALA A 306 -5.38 -11.53 -19.12
CA ALA A 306 -6.68 -12.18 -19.28
C ALA A 306 -7.82 -11.18 -19.55
N LEU A 307 -7.78 -9.98 -18.95
CA LEU A 307 -8.80 -8.95 -19.11
C LEU A 307 -8.54 -8.00 -20.30
N LYS A 308 -7.36 -8.07 -20.93
CA LYS A 308 -6.99 -7.22 -22.09
C LYS A 308 -7.98 -7.31 -23.27
N PRO A 309 -8.55 -8.48 -23.63
CA PRO A 309 -9.51 -8.57 -24.73
C PRO A 309 -10.82 -7.81 -24.49
N ILE A 310 -11.14 -7.51 -23.23
CA ILE A 310 -12.38 -6.81 -22.87
C ILE A 310 -12.24 -5.31 -23.18
N PRO A 311 -13.25 -4.67 -23.80
CA PRO A 311 -13.26 -3.23 -24.05
C PRO A 311 -13.04 -2.43 -22.75
N SER A 312 -12.32 -1.32 -22.83
CA SER A 312 -11.94 -0.52 -21.65
C SER A 312 -13.13 -0.06 -20.80
N LEU A 313 -14.29 0.17 -21.44
CA LEU A 313 -15.54 0.53 -20.75
C LEU A 313 -16.02 -0.55 -19.77
N PHE A 314 -16.01 -1.81 -20.20
CA PHE A 314 -16.57 -2.93 -19.44
C PHE A 314 -15.52 -3.66 -18.61
N ARG A 315 -14.23 -3.43 -18.89
CA ARG A 315 -13.12 -4.14 -18.24
C ARG A 315 -13.18 -4.03 -16.72
N GLY A 316 -13.40 -2.82 -16.20
CA GLY A 316 -13.59 -2.55 -14.78
C GLY A 316 -14.67 -3.43 -14.16
N ALA A 317 -15.86 -3.38 -14.74
CA ALA A 317 -17.04 -4.13 -14.29
C ALA A 317 -16.83 -5.65 -14.30
N VAL A 318 -16.21 -6.19 -15.36
CA VAL A 318 -15.91 -7.63 -15.43
C VAL A 318 -14.87 -8.03 -14.40
N GLY A 319 -13.81 -7.25 -14.22
CA GLY A 319 -12.76 -7.57 -13.24
C GLY A 319 -13.30 -7.65 -11.81
N VAL A 320 -13.98 -6.60 -11.34
CA VAL A 320 -14.54 -6.61 -9.97
C VAL A 320 -15.75 -7.53 -9.83
N GLY A 321 -16.53 -7.76 -10.90
CA GLY A 321 -17.59 -8.77 -10.91
C GLY A 321 -17.04 -10.19 -10.74
N LEU A 322 -15.93 -10.53 -11.40
CA LEU A 322 -15.24 -11.82 -11.19
C LEU A 322 -14.68 -11.95 -9.77
N ALA A 323 -14.19 -10.85 -9.17
CA ALA A 323 -13.75 -10.86 -7.78
C ALA A 323 -14.94 -11.06 -6.81
N GLY A 324 -16.10 -10.47 -7.10
CA GLY A 324 -17.35 -10.73 -6.37
C GLY A 324 -17.80 -12.18 -6.48
N LEU A 325 -17.71 -12.79 -7.67
CA LEU A 325 -18.04 -14.21 -7.88
C LEU A 325 -17.09 -15.13 -7.12
N LEU A 326 -15.81 -14.76 -7.05
CA LEU A 326 -14.83 -15.48 -6.25
C LEU A 326 -15.20 -15.43 -4.76
N ALA A 327 -15.56 -14.25 -4.23
CA ALA A 327 -15.99 -14.09 -2.85
C ALA A 327 -17.27 -14.89 -2.55
N LEU A 328 -18.26 -14.84 -3.45
CA LEU A 328 -19.49 -15.63 -3.34
C LEU A 328 -19.20 -17.14 -3.33
N GLY A 329 -18.28 -17.60 -4.17
CA GLY A 329 -17.85 -19.00 -4.21
C GLY A 329 -17.25 -19.45 -2.87
N VAL A 330 -16.37 -18.64 -2.28
CA VAL A 330 -15.74 -18.95 -0.99
C VAL A 330 -16.75 -18.91 0.16
N TRP A 331 -17.64 -17.91 0.19
CA TRP A 331 -18.76 -17.84 1.13
C TRP A 331 -19.65 -19.09 1.05
N SER A 332 -20.11 -19.45 -0.15
CA SER A 332 -21.02 -20.60 -0.34
C SER A 332 -20.39 -21.94 0.03
N TRP A 333 -19.06 -22.05 -0.03
CA TRP A 333 -18.35 -23.29 0.27
C TRP A 333 -17.93 -23.40 1.74
N LEU A 334 -17.43 -22.32 2.33
CA LEU A 334 -16.79 -22.32 3.65
C LEU A 334 -17.49 -21.43 4.68
N GLY A 335 -18.44 -20.58 4.28
CA GLY A 335 -19.05 -19.58 5.15
C GLY A 335 -18.10 -18.46 5.56
N ILE A 336 -17.08 -18.16 4.74
CA ILE A 336 -16.12 -17.08 4.99
C ILE A 336 -16.64 -15.79 4.37
N GLU A 337 -16.71 -14.75 5.19
CA GLU A 337 -17.23 -13.43 4.91
C GLU A 337 -16.50 -12.76 3.73
N PRO A 338 -17.22 -12.06 2.83
CA PRO A 338 -16.64 -11.50 1.61
C PRO A 338 -15.55 -10.45 1.86
N PHE A 339 -15.57 -9.74 3.00
CA PHE A 339 -14.59 -8.70 3.33
C PHE A 339 -13.17 -9.24 3.56
N HIS A 340 -13.02 -10.55 3.85
CA HIS A 340 -11.71 -11.19 3.90
C HIS A 340 -11.03 -11.30 2.52
N ILE A 341 -11.81 -11.28 1.44
CA ILE A 341 -11.33 -11.41 0.05
C ILE A 341 -11.39 -10.06 -0.67
N LEU A 342 -12.46 -9.30 -0.44
CA LEU A 342 -12.70 -7.99 -1.01
C LEU A 342 -12.14 -6.88 -0.10
N GLY A 343 -12.26 -5.61 -0.50
CA GLY A 343 -11.80 -4.47 0.30
C GLY A 343 -10.30 -4.45 0.60
N VAL A 344 -9.92 -3.80 1.70
CA VAL A 344 -8.52 -3.49 2.05
C VAL A 344 -7.81 -4.69 2.67
N GLY A 345 -8.35 -5.24 3.78
CA GLY A 345 -7.87 -6.46 4.42
C GLY A 345 -7.17 -6.30 5.78
N GLU A 346 -7.02 -5.07 6.30
CA GLU A 346 -6.36 -4.80 7.60
C GLU A 346 -7.05 -5.52 8.75
N GLU A 347 -8.38 -5.49 8.80
CA GLU A 347 -9.19 -6.16 9.81
C GLU A 347 -8.91 -7.67 9.88
N THR A 348 -8.71 -8.33 8.73
CA THR A 348 -8.41 -9.77 8.71
C THR A 348 -7.02 -10.06 9.28
N ILE A 349 -6.05 -9.18 9.04
CA ILE A 349 -4.71 -9.29 9.65
C ILE A 349 -4.84 -9.16 11.16
N ALA A 350 -5.61 -8.17 11.64
CA ALA A 350 -5.85 -7.96 13.06
C ALA A 350 -6.56 -9.16 13.71
N MET A 351 -7.60 -9.72 13.08
CA MET A 351 -8.31 -10.91 13.56
C MET A 351 -7.39 -12.13 13.69
N VAL A 352 -6.57 -12.42 12.67
CA VAL A 352 -5.60 -13.54 12.71
C VAL A 352 -4.53 -13.31 13.76
N MET A 353 -4.10 -12.06 13.94
CA MET A 353 -3.10 -11.68 14.95
C MET A 353 -3.65 -11.82 16.38
N GLY A 354 -4.88 -11.36 16.63
CA GLY A 354 -5.54 -11.44 17.94
C GLY A 354 -6.13 -12.82 18.25
N GLY A 355 -6.23 -13.71 17.25
CA GLY A 355 -6.95 -14.97 17.38
C GLY A 355 -8.46 -14.79 17.52
N GLU A 356 -8.98 -13.66 17.05
CA GLU A 356 -10.39 -13.25 17.15
C GLU A 356 -11.16 -13.55 15.86
N GLY A 357 -12.49 -13.46 15.92
CA GLY A 357 -13.37 -13.64 14.76
C GLY A 357 -13.69 -15.10 14.43
N ASN A 358 -13.92 -15.37 13.14
CA ASN A 358 -14.34 -16.68 12.65
C ASN A 358 -13.30 -17.76 12.98
N ALA A 359 -13.72 -18.87 13.62
CA ALA A 359 -12.83 -19.97 14.01
C ALA A 359 -12.04 -20.57 12.83
N LEU A 360 -12.54 -20.42 11.60
CA LEU A 360 -11.84 -20.82 10.37
C LEU A 360 -10.56 -20.00 10.13
N LEU A 361 -10.44 -18.79 10.66
CA LEU A 361 -9.22 -17.97 10.59
C LEU A 361 -8.06 -18.55 11.41
N GLN A 362 -8.33 -19.51 12.30
CA GLN A 362 -7.29 -20.23 13.04
C GLN A 362 -6.82 -21.52 12.33
N VAL A 363 -7.33 -21.78 11.12
CA VAL A 363 -7.03 -22.99 10.35
C VAL A 363 -6.01 -22.67 9.26
N TRP A 364 -4.83 -23.30 9.34
CA TRP A 364 -3.69 -22.97 8.47
C TRP A 364 -3.98 -23.01 6.96
N TRP A 365 -4.75 -24.01 6.49
CA TRP A 365 -5.05 -24.14 5.06
C TRP A 365 -6.10 -23.12 4.59
N VAL A 366 -6.98 -22.67 5.49
CA VAL A 366 -7.92 -21.58 5.20
C VAL A 366 -7.16 -20.28 4.99
N LEU A 367 -6.15 -20.00 5.82
CA LEU A 367 -5.30 -18.82 5.64
C LEU A 367 -4.56 -18.85 4.30
N PHE A 368 -4.02 -20.00 3.88
CA PHE A 368 -3.40 -20.13 2.56
C PHE A 368 -4.40 -19.95 1.40
N LEU A 369 -5.64 -20.42 1.56
CA LEU A 369 -6.71 -20.18 0.60
C LEU A 369 -7.06 -18.68 0.52
N LEU A 370 -7.14 -17.99 1.65
CA LEU A 370 -7.38 -16.55 1.72
C LEU A 370 -6.28 -15.75 1.04
N VAL A 371 -5.00 -16.13 1.25
CA VAL A 371 -3.86 -15.54 0.53
C VAL A 371 -4.04 -15.67 -0.98
N ALA A 372 -4.37 -16.87 -1.47
CA ALA A 372 -4.56 -17.11 -2.91
C ALA A 372 -5.75 -16.32 -3.48
N THR A 373 -6.90 -16.34 -2.80
CA THR A 373 -8.11 -15.65 -3.25
C THR A 373 -7.96 -14.13 -3.20
N LYS A 374 -7.32 -13.58 -2.16
CA LYS A 374 -6.97 -12.15 -2.07
C LYS A 374 -6.02 -11.71 -3.17
N ALA A 375 -5.02 -12.54 -3.51
CA ALA A 375 -4.11 -12.26 -4.61
C ALA A 375 -4.87 -12.17 -5.95
N VAL A 376 -5.78 -13.13 -6.21
CA VAL A 376 -6.62 -13.12 -7.42
C VAL A 376 -7.58 -11.93 -7.44
N ALA A 377 -8.28 -11.65 -6.34
CA ALA A 377 -9.22 -10.53 -6.23
C ALA A 377 -8.52 -9.18 -6.45
N THR A 378 -7.35 -8.98 -5.84
CA THR A 378 -6.52 -7.78 -6.03
C THR A 378 -6.01 -7.70 -7.46
N GLY A 379 -5.56 -8.82 -8.03
CA GLY A 379 -5.13 -8.91 -9.42
C GLY A 379 -6.25 -8.56 -10.41
N LEU A 380 -7.49 -9.00 -10.17
CA LEU A 380 -8.65 -8.67 -11.00
C LEU A 380 -9.02 -7.18 -10.88
N THR A 381 -8.94 -6.64 -9.67
CA THR A 381 -9.23 -5.22 -9.40
C THR A 381 -8.22 -4.29 -10.08
N LEU A 382 -6.92 -4.55 -9.92
CA LEU A 382 -5.86 -3.77 -10.56
C LEU A 382 -5.77 -4.05 -12.06
N GLY A 383 -5.85 -5.32 -12.45
CA GLY A 383 -5.75 -5.76 -13.84
C GLY A 383 -6.89 -5.26 -14.73
N SER A 384 -8.02 -4.88 -14.12
CA SER A 384 -9.14 -4.26 -14.81
C SER A 384 -9.04 -2.74 -14.99
N GLY A 385 -8.01 -2.10 -14.43
CA GLY A 385 -7.79 -0.65 -14.48
C GLY A 385 -8.21 0.11 -13.22
N GLY A 386 -8.48 -0.58 -12.11
CA GLY A 386 -8.78 0.07 -10.83
C GLY A 386 -7.61 0.91 -10.29
N SER A 387 -7.94 1.98 -9.57
CA SER A 387 -6.98 2.79 -8.83
C SER A 387 -6.85 2.25 -7.41
N ALA A 388 -5.86 1.39 -7.17
CA ALA A 388 -5.60 0.82 -5.86
C ALA A 388 -4.12 0.42 -5.74
N GLY A 389 -3.67 0.20 -4.52
CA GLY A 389 -2.33 -0.28 -4.19
C GLY A 389 -2.30 -1.77 -3.91
N ALA A 390 -1.13 -2.38 -4.13
CA ALA A 390 -0.84 -3.74 -3.71
C ALA A 390 -0.16 -3.81 -2.33
N LEU A 391 0.07 -2.67 -1.66
CA LEU A 391 0.82 -2.57 -0.42
C LEU A 391 0.13 -3.34 0.72
N VAL A 392 -1.08 -2.93 1.11
CA VAL A 392 -1.83 -3.64 2.16
C VAL A 392 -2.24 -5.06 1.74
N PRO A 393 -2.67 -5.36 0.51
CA PRO A 393 -2.84 -6.74 0.08
C PRO A 393 -1.57 -7.59 0.24
N ALA A 394 -0.38 -7.04 0.00
CA ALA A 394 0.88 -7.74 0.26
C ALA A 394 1.12 -7.96 1.76
N MET A 395 0.85 -6.96 2.60
CA MET A 395 0.87 -7.10 4.06
C MET A 395 -0.10 -8.20 4.52
N PHE A 396 -1.31 -8.25 3.97
CA PHE A 396 -2.29 -9.30 4.19
C PHE A 396 -1.73 -10.67 3.81
N MET A 397 -1.20 -10.80 2.60
CA MET A 397 -0.67 -12.07 2.12
C MET A 397 0.51 -12.55 2.99
N GLY A 398 1.42 -11.66 3.35
CA GLY A 398 2.53 -11.98 4.26
C GLY A 398 2.05 -12.35 5.66
N GLY A 399 1.15 -11.56 6.24
CA GLY A 399 0.61 -11.77 7.58
C GLY A 399 -0.13 -13.10 7.69
N LEU A 400 -1.02 -13.41 6.75
CA LEU A 400 -1.75 -14.67 6.74
C LEU A 400 -0.87 -15.88 6.40
N MET A 401 0.16 -15.72 5.56
CA MET A 401 1.16 -16.78 5.40
C MET A 401 1.90 -17.05 6.72
N GLY A 402 2.27 -16.00 7.46
CA GLY A 402 2.86 -16.10 8.80
C GLY A 402 1.94 -16.80 9.80
N GLY A 403 0.70 -16.32 9.95
CA GLY A 403 -0.30 -16.94 10.82
C GLY A 403 -0.62 -18.39 10.42
N GLY A 404 -0.68 -18.68 9.12
CA GLY A 404 -0.88 -20.04 8.60
C GLY A 404 0.26 -20.98 8.98
N VAL A 405 1.51 -20.52 8.90
CA VAL A 405 2.66 -21.30 9.37
C VAL A 405 2.61 -21.50 10.89
N TYR A 406 2.24 -20.48 11.66
CA TYR A 406 2.03 -20.64 13.11
C TYR A 406 1.01 -21.72 13.42
N HIS A 407 -0.20 -21.66 12.85
CA HIS A 407 -1.25 -22.65 13.10
C HIS A 407 -0.86 -24.04 12.63
N LEU A 408 -0.09 -24.16 11.54
CA LEU A 408 0.48 -25.43 11.08
C LEU A 408 1.45 -26.01 12.12
N LEU A 409 2.44 -25.22 12.56
CA LEU A 409 3.42 -25.67 13.56
C LEU A 409 2.76 -25.99 14.90
N ASN A 410 1.77 -25.19 15.31
CA ASN A 410 1.01 -25.40 16.53
C ASN A 410 0.21 -26.72 16.47
N SER A 411 -0.44 -26.99 15.33
CA SER A 411 -1.17 -28.25 15.12
C SER A 411 -0.27 -29.50 15.15
N LEU A 412 1.02 -29.34 14.84
CA LEU A 412 2.03 -30.40 14.89
C LEU A 412 2.76 -30.47 16.24
N GLY A 413 2.50 -29.54 17.17
CA GLY A 413 3.19 -29.45 18.46
C GLY A 413 4.62 -28.91 18.38
N TYR A 414 4.97 -28.22 17.29
CA TYR A 414 6.31 -27.66 17.04
C TYR A 414 6.39 -26.14 17.14
N ALA A 415 5.29 -25.43 17.42
CA ALA A 415 5.33 -23.97 17.56
C ALA A 415 6.23 -23.58 18.75
N SER A 416 7.32 -22.86 18.44
CA SER A 416 8.30 -22.45 19.46
C SER A 416 7.76 -21.34 20.38
N SER A 417 6.90 -20.47 19.85
CA SER A 417 6.20 -19.45 20.63
C SER A 417 4.69 -19.71 20.60
N GLY A 418 4.00 -19.38 21.69
CA GLY A 418 2.54 -19.44 21.76
C GLY A 418 1.84 -18.24 21.11
N ASP A 419 2.59 -17.30 20.55
CA ASP A 419 2.11 -15.99 20.11
C ASP A 419 2.00 -15.91 18.58
N PRO A 420 0.77 -15.92 18.00
CA PRO A 420 0.58 -15.80 16.56
C PRO A 420 1.06 -14.46 16.00
N ALA A 421 1.06 -13.38 16.81
CA ALA A 421 1.42 -12.04 16.35
C ALA A 421 2.86 -11.97 15.87
N LEU A 422 3.77 -12.75 16.48
CA LEU A 422 5.17 -12.80 16.08
C LEU A 422 5.33 -13.24 14.61
N TYR A 423 4.59 -14.26 14.19
CA TYR A 423 4.65 -14.79 12.83
C TYR A 423 3.92 -13.89 11.84
N VAL A 424 2.75 -13.36 12.23
CA VAL A 424 1.96 -12.44 11.41
C VAL A 424 2.75 -11.16 11.11
N VAL A 425 3.32 -10.52 12.14
CA VAL A 425 4.10 -9.28 12.00
C VAL A 425 5.35 -9.49 11.15
N ALA A 426 6.09 -10.59 11.39
CA ALA A 426 7.26 -10.93 10.58
C ALA A 426 6.90 -11.20 9.10
N GLY A 427 5.84 -11.96 8.86
CA GLY A 427 5.37 -12.28 7.52
C GLY A 427 4.89 -11.03 6.77
N LEU A 428 4.12 -10.18 7.44
CA LEU A 428 3.65 -8.89 6.93
C LEU A 428 4.82 -7.99 6.53
N ALA A 429 5.81 -7.82 7.41
CA ALA A 429 6.99 -6.98 7.14
C ALA A 429 7.81 -7.52 5.96
N SER A 430 7.99 -8.85 5.91
CA SER A 430 8.65 -9.53 4.79
C SER A 430 7.94 -9.26 3.46
N ALA A 431 6.64 -9.49 3.37
CA ALA A 431 5.90 -9.29 2.13
C ALA A 431 5.87 -7.82 1.68
N LEU A 432 5.78 -6.88 2.62
CA LEU A 432 5.90 -5.45 2.34
C LEU A 432 7.24 -5.11 1.66
N VAL A 433 8.36 -5.61 2.20
CA VAL A 433 9.69 -5.43 1.60
C VAL A 433 9.79 -6.10 0.23
N ALA A 434 9.22 -7.30 0.07
CA ALA A 434 9.23 -8.02 -1.20
C ALA A 434 8.59 -7.19 -2.35
N VAL A 435 7.51 -6.46 -2.06
CA VAL A 435 6.80 -5.65 -3.04
C VAL A 435 7.43 -4.28 -3.25
N VAL A 436 7.63 -3.51 -2.16
CA VAL A 436 7.97 -2.08 -2.24
C VAL A 436 9.47 -1.80 -2.19
N GLN A 437 10.29 -2.74 -1.70
CA GLN A 437 11.75 -2.59 -1.56
C GLN A 437 12.19 -1.47 -0.60
N VAL A 438 11.43 -1.24 0.47
CA VAL A 438 11.73 -0.24 1.52
C VAL A 438 11.97 -0.89 2.89
N PRO A 439 13.11 -1.61 3.08
CA PRO A 439 13.39 -2.32 4.32
C PRO A 439 13.48 -1.43 5.56
N LEU A 440 14.02 -0.21 5.47
CA LEU A 440 14.15 0.67 6.64
C LEU A 440 12.79 1.20 7.09
N ALA A 441 11.96 1.63 6.14
CA ALA A 441 10.59 2.04 6.43
C ALA A 441 9.75 0.89 6.98
N ALA A 442 9.92 -0.34 6.47
CA ALA A 442 9.20 -1.51 6.98
C ALA A 442 9.60 -1.87 8.43
N ILE A 443 10.89 -1.76 8.78
CA ILE A 443 11.35 -1.96 10.18
C ILE A 443 10.77 -0.88 11.09
N ALA A 444 10.83 0.38 10.67
CA ALA A 444 10.25 1.50 11.41
C ALA A 444 8.75 1.32 11.61
N PHE A 445 8.02 0.90 10.57
CA PHE A 445 6.60 0.60 10.63
C PHE A 445 6.30 -0.43 11.71
N VAL A 446 7.06 -1.52 11.75
CA VAL A 446 6.83 -2.56 12.75
C VAL A 446 7.03 -2.01 14.17
N MET A 447 8.11 -1.27 14.39
CA MET A 447 8.44 -0.74 15.71
C MET A 447 7.45 0.34 16.19
N GLU A 448 6.93 1.15 15.27
CA GLU A 448 6.03 2.26 15.58
C GLU A 448 4.59 1.79 15.79
N VAL A 449 4.15 0.75 15.05
CA VAL A 449 2.78 0.23 15.12
C VAL A 449 2.60 -0.92 16.10
N PHE A 450 3.50 -1.93 16.09
CA PHE A 450 3.38 -3.11 16.96
C PHE A 450 4.23 -2.99 18.22
N GLY A 451 5.21 -2.08 18.24
CA GLY A 451 6.09 -1.82 19.36
C GLY A 451 7.51 -2.35 19.17
N ALA A 452 8.42 -1.83 20.00
CA ALA A 452 9.85 -2.08 19.89
C ALA A 452 10.24 -3.56 20.11
N THR A 453 9.40 -4.33 20.77
CA THR A 453 9.60 -5.78 21.00
C THR A 453 9.66 -6.54 19.68
N PHE A 454 8.80 -6.21 18.71
CA PHE A 454 8.78 -6.84 17.38
C PHE A 454 9.91 -6.36 16.43
N GLY A 455 10.73 -5.41 16.87
CA GLY A 455 11.83 -4.85 16.08
C GLY A 455 12.87 -5.88 15.60
N PRO A 456 13.48 -6.71 16.48
CA PRO A 456 14.47 -7.69 16.05
C PRO A 456 13.95 -8.73 15.05
N PRO A 457 12.77 -9.37 15.24
CA PRO A 457 12.15 -10.22 14.22
C PRO A 457 11.92 -9.52 12.88
N ALA A 458 11.47 -8.27 12.90
CA ALA A 458 11.26 -7.47 11.70
C ALA A 458 12.57 -7.19 10.96
N ILE A 459 13.64 -6.85 11.68
CA ILE A 459 14.97 -6.64 11.08
C ILE A 459 15.43 -7.90 10.34
N VAL A 460 15.34 -9.07 10.96
CA VAL A 460 15.71 -10.35 10.32
C VAL A 460 14.88 -10.58 9.06
N SER A 461 13.56 -10.44 9.17
CA SER A 461 12.62 -10.68 8.06
C SER A 461 12.84 -9.73 6.89
N CYS A 462 12.96 -8.43 7.17
CA CYS A 462 13.15 -7.38 6.18
C CYS A 462 14.51 -7.50 5.46
N VAL A 463 15.60 -7.72 6.20
CA VAL A 463 16.95 -7.82 5.61
C VAL A 463 17.06 -9.05 4.71
N LEU A 464 16.62 -10.22 5.18
CA LEU A 464 16.65 -11.44 4.40
C LEU A 464 15.82 -11.31 3.12
N THR A 465 14.60 -10.77 3.25
CA THR A 465 13.70 -10.58 2.12
C THR A 465 14.28 -9.59 1.10
N TYR A 466 14.82 -8.46 1.56
CA TYR A 466 15.44 -7.45 0.70
C TYR A 466 16.60 -8.05 -0.11
N MET A 467 17.49 -8.81 0.53
CA MET A 467 18.64 -9.43 -0.14
C MET A 467 18.20 -10.38 -1.27
N ILE A 468 17.16 -11.19 -1.05
CA ILE A 468 16.64 -12.12 -2.06
C ILE A 468 15.90 -11.38 -3.16
N ALA A 469 14.98 -10.48 -2.80
CA ALA A 469 14.18 -9.75 -3.77
C ALA A 469 15.06 -8.91 -4.72
N LYS A 470 16.09 -8.25 -4.18
CA LYS A 470 17.10 -7.54 -4.97
C LYS A 470 17.82 -8.48 -5.94
N ARG A 471 18.22 -9.67 -5.48
CA ARG A 471 18.89 -10.66 -6.32
C ARG A 471 17.98 -11.16 -7.45
N LEU A 472 16.72 -11.46 -7.16
CA LEU A 472 15.75 -11.93 -8.17
C LEU A 472 15.43 -10.85 -9.22
N ARG A 473 15.28 -9.58 -8.82
CA ARG A 473 15.06 -8.47 -9.77
C ARG A 473 16.26 -8.24 -10.69
N LEU A 474 17.48 -8.31 -10.17
CA LEU A 474 18.71 -8.20 -10.97
C LEU A 474 18.82 -9.27 -12.07
N TYR A 475 18.22 -10.45 -11.89
CA TYR A 475 18.17 -11.50 -12.91
C TYR A 475 16.94 -11.38 -13.83
N ALA A 476 15.88 -10.71 -13.39
CA ALA A 476 14.64 -10.54 -14.15
C ALA A 476 14.67 -9.39 -15.16
N GLU A 477 15.54 -8.39 -14.97
CA GLU A 477 15.79 -7.35 -15.97
C GLU A 477 16.58 -7.93 -17.15
N PRO A 478 16.03 -7.98 -18.37
CA PRO A 478 16.83 -8.27 -19.55
C PRO A 478 17.85 -7.14 -19.68
N LYS A 479 19.14 -7.48 -19.71
CA LYS A 479 20.27 -6.57 -19.96
C LYS A 479 19.92 -5.53 -21.05
N LYS A 480 19.45 -4.35 -20.66
CA LYS A 480 19.58 -3.10 -21.44
C LYS A 480 20.95 -2.46 -21.19
N ARG A 481 21.97 -3.30 -20.99
CA ARG A 481 23.37 -2.89 -20.82
C ARG A 481 24.17 -3.48 -21.96
N LYS A 482 24.00 -2.90 -23.16
CA LYS A 482 24.86 -3.00 -24.35
C LYS A 482 24.25 -2.13 -25.47
N ALA A 483 24.33 -0.81 -25.33
CA ALA A 483 24.21 0.13 -26.44
C ALA A 483 25.12 1.36 -26.28
N GLU A 484 26.02 1.35 -25.29
CA GLU A 484 27.04 2.36 -25.06
C GLU A 484 28.38 1.65 -24.82
N GLU A 485 28.89 1.02 -25.88
CA GLU A 485 30.32 0.79 -26.11
C GLU A 485 30.66 1.29 -27.50
#